data_AF-A0A5D2PUG6-F1
#
_entry.id   AF-A0A5D2PUG6-F1
#
_cell.length_a   1.000
_cell.length_b   1.000
_cell.length_c   1.000
_cell.angle_alpha   90.00
_cell.angle_beta   90.00
_cell.angle_gamma   90.00
#
_symmetry.space_group_name_H-M   'P 1'
#
loop_
_entity.id
_entity.type
_entity.pdbx_description
1 polymer ?
#
loop_
_entity_poly.entity_id
_entity_poly.type
_entity_poly.pdbx_seq_one_letter_code
_entity_poly.pdbx_strand_id
1 'polypeptide(L)'
;MTERRYVDTLLRMTKSASSTELEVQVGSMPLSLDKELLASKSAKVAALLKENSSADLYYLLHDIPADSETFDLVARFCHGCAVQMSTENIVPLICLSFYLGMDENHCNNNLLSKAVTFFEQTVLPSWNEIIKALRSSEKSLQQTMQIGLFDACLQAMIAKASDNPRHLGEPIIVSTDKGDDSDRPNAKRRLFALDWQEDLTTLSLQLYEPIIYTMKQHEIPPTYISASIYRYAKKWIFHCNNGRETMSIYKRKSQRNVIETLEKLLPHGRELLPCTLLFEMLRCAINLEASSVSRKGFEIRIGKQLDQAKVKDLLILPQGYAKEVQYDIECIRRILKVFYSNYDSSDASGFISVAELMEEFLAEVACDMDLMIDSFISLAEISMAAALGTKRNSDGIYRAIDIYFEKHAYLTEKEKEQVCKALDFRKMSPEAFEHAAKNERLPVRAVVQVLFMAQLQMRETLARTAYYDDKSEKEEKEEDEGRMEMEKMSIKVKELEKDCREMKQEITNGCIRQRVNKGKVSLWSEMKRKFGCMTSMGDFHCPAKKKKEHPKCGIHHNS
;
A
#
# COMPACT_ATOMS: atom_id res chain seq x y z
N MET A 1 36.02 -42.29 -9.67
CA MET A 1 35.49 -43.55 -10.29
C MET A 1 35.94 -44.82 -9.57
N THR A 2 37.14 -44.85 -8.98
CA THR A 2 37.68 -46.04 -8.29
C THR A 2 36.95 -46.40 -6.99
N GLU A 3 36.51 -45.43 -6.19
CA GLU A 3 35.76 -45.70 -4.95
C GLU A 3 34.39 -46.36 -5.18
N ARG A 4 33.62 -45.94 -6.20
CA ARG A 4 32.33 -46.58 -6.53
C ARG A 4 32.48 -48.09 -6.76
N ARG A 5 33.53 -48.52 -7.49
CA ARG A 5 33.82 -49.94 -7.71
C ARG A 5 34.23 -50.68 -6.44
N TYR A 6 34.83 -49.99 -5.46
CA TYR A 6 35.20 -50.60 -4.18
C TYR A 6 33.96 -50.87 -3.31
N VAL A 7 33.00 -49.93 -3.30
CA VAL A 7 31.69 -50.08 -2.63
C VAL A 7 30.85 -51.17 -3.29
N ASP A 8 30.76 -51.20 -4.64
CA ASP A 8 30.07 -52.28 -5.38
C ASP A 8 30.67 -53.67 -5.11
N THR A 9 31.97 -53.74 -4.82
CA THR A 9 32.65 -55.01 -4.49
C THR A 9 32.34 -55.43 -3.05
N LEU A 10 32.32 -54.50 -2.10
CA LEU A 10 31.91 -54.77 -0.71
C LEU A 10 30.45 -55.25 -0.60
N LEU A 11 29.51 -54.65 -1.35
CA LEU A 11 28.13 -55.12 -1.43
C LEU A 11 27.99 -56.56 -1.96
N ARG A 12 28.96 -57.08 -2.72
CA ARG A 12 28.95 -58.46 -3.25
C ARG A 12 29.58 -59.50 -2.33
N MET A 13 30.37 -59.10 -1.33
CA MET A 13 31.16 -60.04 -0.52
C MET A 13 30.46 -60.54 0.76
N THR A 14 29.30 -60.00 1.12
CA THR A 14 28.45 -60.52 2.21
C THR A 14 27.31 -61.42 1.72
N LYS A 15 27.55 -62.24 0.68
CA LYS A 15 26.62 -63.32 0.29
C LYS A 15 26.78 -64.56 1.19
N SER A 16 26.26 -64.45 2.42
CA SER A 16 25.88 -65.63 3.22
C SER A 16 24.44 -66.02 2.87
N ALA A 17 24.21 -67.30 2.55
CA ALA A 17 22.90 -67.78 2.10
C ALA A 17 21.93 -68.02 3.28
N SER A 18 21.01 -67.09 3.50
CA SER A 18 19.77 -67.28 4.26
C SER A 18 18.66 -66.43 3.64
N SER A 19 17.46 -67.01 3.46
CA SER A 19 16.42 -66.45 2.60
C SER A 19 15.53 -65.41 3.31
N THR A 20 15.98 -64.16 3.36
CA THR A 20 15.21 -63.00 3.91
C THR A 20 15.39 -61.69 3.12
N GLU A 21 15.66 -61.75 1.81
CA GLU A 21 15.67 -60.55 0.97
C GLU A 21 14.25 -59.98 0.81
N LEU A 22 14.08 -58.67 1.03
CA LEU A 22 12.87 -57.94 0.66
C LEU A 22 13.11 -57.21 -0.66
N GLU A 23 12.45 -57.66 -1.75
CA GLU A 23 12.35 -56.85 -2.96
C GLU A 23 11.33 -55.72 -2.71
N VAL A 24 11.80 -54.53 -2.36
CA VAL A 24 10.95 -53.34 -2.29
C VAL A 24 10.91 -52.68 -3.67
N GLN A 25 9.76 -52.73 -4.32
CA GLN A 25 9.56 -52.07 -5.61
C GLN A 25 9.20 -50.59 -5.43
N VAL A 26 10.19 -49.76 -5.07
CA VAL A 26 10.01 -48.29 -5.03
C VAL A 26 10.23 -47.72 -6.43
N GLY A 27 9.23 -47.83 -7.28
CA GLY A 27 9.28 -47.42 -8.69
C GLY A 27 9.85 -48.49 -9.61
N SER A 28 10.77 -48.13 -10.50
CA SER A 28 11.22 -48.98 -11.61
C SER A 28 12.46 -49.84 -11.36
N MET A 29 12.94 -49.95 -10.11
CA MET A 29 14.01 -50.88 -9.72
C MET A 29 13.67 -51.59 -8.41
N PRO A 30 13.87 -52.93 -8.31
CA PRO A 30 13.85 -53.62 -7.04
C PRO A 30 15.12 -53.31 -6.25
N LEU A 31 14.97 -52.81 -5.04
CA LEU A 31 16.04 -52.69 -4.06
C LEU A 31 15.92 -53.86 -3.08
N SER A 32 16.90 -54.77 -3.06
CA SER A 32 16.95 -55.87 -2.10
C SER A 32 17.53 -55.37 -0.78
N LEU A 33 16.66 -55.19 0.22
CA LEU A 33 17.06 -54.87 1.59
C LEU A 33 16.73 -56.07 2.48
N ASP A 34 17.67 -56.48 3.33
CA ASP A 34 17.44 -57.57 4.27
C ASP A 34 16.35 -57.17 5.29
N LYS A 35 15.33 -58.02 5.42
CA LYS A 35 14.22 -57.85 6.38
C LYS A 35 14.76 -57.61 7.79
N GLU A 36 15.85 -58.30 8.19
CA GLU A 36 16.42 -58.20 9.53
C GLU A 36 17.21 -56.90 9.76
N LEU A 37 17.95 -56.43 8.76
CA LEU A 37 18.68 -55.15 8.85
C LEU A 37 17.72 -53.98 9.01
N LEU A 38 16.63 -53.94 8.24
CA LEU A 38 15.60 -52.91 8.39
C LEU A 38 14.91 -52.99 9.76
N ALA A 39 14.57 -54.19 10.22
CA ALA A 39 13.99 -54.42 11.55
C ALA A 39 14.92 -53.95 12.69
N SER A 40 16.23 -54.10 12.53
CA SER A 40 17.21 -53.66 13.53
C SER A 40 17.20 -52.13 13.77
N LYS A 41 16.66 -51.35 12.82
CA LYS A 41 16.61 -49.87 12.87
C LYS A 41 15.20 -49.28 12.93
N SER A 42 14.19 -50.00 12.43
CA SER A 42 12.78 -49.57 12.39
C SER A 42 11.94 -50.30 13.44
N ALA A 43 11.39 -49.54 14.40
CA ALA A 43 10.43 -50.07 15.38
C ALA A 43 9.20 -50.68 14.71
N LYS A 44 8.70 -50.02 13.65
CA LYS A 44 7.52 -50.47 12.90
C LYS A 44 7.76 -51.81 12.21
N VAL A 45 8.88 -51.96 11.48
CA VAL A 45 9.20 -53.23 10.81
C VAL A 45 9.50 -54.34 11.81
N ALA A 46 10.15 -54.02 12.94
CA ALA A 46 10.34 -54.98 14.03
C ALA A 46 9.03 -55.45 14.68
N ALA A 47 8.03 -54.58 14.81
CA ALA A 47 6.70 -54.96 15.30
C ALA A 47 5.98 -55.86 14.28
N LEU A 48 5.94 -55.46 13.01
CA LEU A 48 5.27 -56.21 11.94
C LEU A 48 5.86 -57.63 11.75
N LEU A 49 7.18 -57.79 11.88
CA LEU A 49 7.84 -59.11 11.82
C LEU A 49 7.55 -59.98 13.06
N LYS A 50 7.37 -59.39 14.25
CA LYS A 50 6.94 -60.13 15.45
C LYS A 50 5.51 -60.63 15.33
N GLU A 51 4.63 -59.84 14.71
CA GLU A 51 3.23 -60.20 14.49
C GLU A 51 3.04 -61.19 13.32
N ASN A 52 3.87 -61.09 12.28
CA ASN A 52 3.73 -61.87 11.05
C ASN A 52 5.09 -62.36 10.51
N SER A 53 5.68 -63.36 11.18
CA SER A 53 7.04 -63.89 10.88
C SER A 53 7.24 -64.41 9.44
N SER A 54 6.19 -64.67 8.67
CA SER A 54 6.25 -65.18 7.30
C SER A 54 5.60 -64.25 6.26
N ALA A 55 5.18 -63.04 6.63
CA ALA A 55 4.53 -62.14 5.69
C ALA A 55 5.55 -61.40 4.80
N ASP A 56 5.13 -61.11 3.57
CA ASP A 56 5.84 -60.19 2.71
C ASP A 56 5.55 -58.76 3.15
N LEU A 57 6.51 -58.16 3.85
CA LEU A 57 6.49 -56.74 4.24
C LEU A 57 6.21 -55.80 3.06
N TYR A 58 6.42 -56.24 1.81
CA TYR A 58 5.95 -55.58 0.60
C TYR A 58 4.48 -55.17 0.67
N TYR A 59 3.57 -56.08 1.08
CA TYR A 59 2.15 -55.77 1.20
C TYR A 59 1.82 -54.93 2.46
N LEU A 60 2.61 -55.04 3.53
CA LEU A 60 2.42 -54.24 4.75
C LEU A 60 3.02 -52.83 4.67
N LEU A 61 3.90 -52.59 3.69
CA LEU A 61 4.56 -51.31 3.41
C LEU A 61 4.20 -50.78 2.01
N HIS A 62 3.09 -51.25 1.43
CA HIS A 62 2.64 -50.83 0.09
C HIS A 62 2.43 -49.30 0.00
N ASP A 63 2.05 -48.67 1.11
CA ASP A 63 1.88 -47.21 1.25
C ASP A 63 3.11 -46.53 1.87
N ILE A 64 4.34 -46.89 1.45
CA ILE A 64 5.54 -46.11 1.78
C ILE A 64 5.42 -44.73 1.12
N PRO A 65 5.46 -43.63 1.90
CA PRO A 65 5.24 -42.29 1.39
C PRO A 65 6.54 -41.60 0.97
N ALA A 66 7.35 -42.31 0.18
CA ALA A 66 8.69 -41.87 -0.19
C ALA A 66 9.02 -42.23 -1.64
N ASP A 67 9.89 -41.43 -2.25
CA ASP A 67 10.49 -41.77 -3.54
C ASP A 67 11.68 -42.72 -3.37
N SER A 68 12.11 -43.29 -4.51
CA SER A 68 13.19 -44.29 -4.58
C SER A 68 14.50 -43.76 -3.99
N GLU A 69 14.79 -42.47 -4.17
CA GLU A 69 15.98 -41.81 -3.65
C GLU A 69 15.97 -41.69 -2.13
N THR A 70 14.84 -41.29 -1.53
CA THR A 70 14.69 -41.25 -0.07
C THR A 70 14.76 -42.64 0.54
N PHE A 71 14.19 -43.66 -0.12
CA PHE A 71 14.26 -45.04 0.35
C PHE A 71 15.69 -45.61 0.27
N ASP A 72 16.46 -45.32 -0.79
CA ASP A 72 17.87 -45.69 -0.90
C ASP A 72 18.73 -45.07 0.22
N LEU A 73 18.47 -43.82 0.62
CA LEU A 73 19.13 -43.21 1.79
C LEU A 73 18.85 -43.97 3.10
N VAL A 74 17.61 -44.43 3.30
CA VAL A 74 17.23 -45.26 4.46
C VAL A 74 17.85 -46.66 4.38
N ALA A 75 17.88 -47.29 3.20
CA ALA A 75 18.50 -48.59 2.99
C ALA A 75 20.01 -48.53 3.30
N ARG A 76 20.71 -47.50 2.78
CA ARG A 76 22.13 -47.23 3.10
C ARG A 76 22.36 -47.06 4.59
N PHE A 77 21.48 -46.35 5.29
CA PHE A 77 21.57 -46.23 6.75
C PHE A 77 21.46 -47.60 7.47
N CYS A 78 20.53 -48.45 7.03
CA CYS A 78 20.35 -49.80 7.59
C CYS A 78 21.59 -50.69 7.37
N HIS A 79 22.28 -50.54 6.23
CA HIS A 79 23.57 -51.17 5.95
C HIS A 79 24.76 -50.51 6.70
N GLY A 80 24.54 -49.51 7.55
CA GLY A 80 25.59 -48.81 8.29
C GLY A 80 26.43 -47.83 7.47
N CYS A 81 26.01 -47.51 6.24
CA CYS A 81 26.68 -46.51 5.40
C CYS A 81 26.35 -45.08 5.86
N ALA A 82 27.27 -44.15 5.59
CA ALA A 82 27.05 -42.73 5.85
C ALA A 82 25.95 -42.16 4.93
N VAL A 83 24.94 -41.53 5.52
CA VAL A 83 23.84 -40.87 4.80
C VAL A 83 24.24 -39.45 4.45
N GLN A 84 24.19 -39.09 3.16
CA GLN A 84 24.42 -37.74 2.69
C GLN A 84 23.13 -36.92 2.79
N MET A 85 23.00 -36.15 3.88
CA MET A 85 21.87 -35.25 4.10
C MET A 85 22.06 -33.94 3.33
N SER A 86 21.00 -33.50 2.65
CA SER A 86 20.93 -32.24 1.90
C SER A 86 19.59 -31.55 2.16
N THR A 87 19.50 -30.26 1.85
CA THR A 87 18.28 -29.48 2.13
C THR A 87 17.12 -29.87 1.21
N GLU A 88 17.40 -30.55 0.10
CA GLU A 88 16.40 -31.13 -0.80
C GLU A 88 15.87 -32.48 -0.28
N ASN A 89 16.74 -33.36 0.24
CA ASN A 89 16.34 -34.71 0.67
C ASN A 89 15.85 -34.82 2.13
N ILE A 90 16.14 -33.82 2.97
CA ILE A 90 15.95 -33.92 4.42
C ILE A 90 14.47 -34.04 4.85
N VAL A 91 13.54 -33.32 4.23
CA VAL A 91 12.13 -33.36 4.63
C VAL A 91 11.49 -34.72 4.30
N PRO A 92 11.63 -35.27 3.07
CA PRO A 92 11.27 -36.65 2.79
C PRO A 92 11.93 -37.67 3.73
N LEU A 93 13.23 -37.49 4.03
CA LEU A 93 13.98 -38.40 4.89
C LEU A 93 13.44 -38.42 6.33
N ILE A 94 13.08 -37.27 6.90
CA ILE A 94 12.41 -37.19 8.21
C ILE A 94 11.04 -37.85 8.16
N CYS A 95 10.23 -37.57 7.13
CA CYS A 95 8.89 -38.16 6.98
C CYS A 95 8.95 -39.70 6.94
N LEU A 96 9.86 -40.26 6.15
CA LEU A 96 10.05 -41.72 6.06
C LEU A 96 10.62 -42.31 7.36
N SER A 97 11.62 -41.66 7.97
CA SER A 97 12.22 -42.13 9.24
C SER A 97 11.22 -42.13 10.38
N PHE A 98 10.34 -41.12 10.42
CA PHE A 98 9.23 -41.04 11.37
C PHE A 98 8.18 -42.13 11.11
N TYR A 99 7.75 -42.30 9.84
CA TYR A 99 6.80 -43.35 9.44
C TYR A 99 7.28 -44.76 9.79
N LEU A 100 8.59 -45.01 9.71
CA LEU A 100 9.23 -46.28 10.07
C LEU A 100 9.52 -46.43 11.57
N GLY A 101 9.33 -45.39 12.39
CA GLY A 101 9.71 -45.43 13.81
C GLY A 101 11.21 -45.66 13.99
N MET A 102 12.04 -44.94 13.24
CA MET A 102 13.51 -44.99 13.33
C MET A 102 14.03 -43.98 14.36
N ASP A 103 13.54 -44.10 15.59
CA ASP A 103 13.84 -43.21 16.71
C ASP A 103 14.89 -43.78 17.69
N GLU A 104 15.25 -42.99 18.69
CA GLU A 104 16.19 -43.37 19.76
C GLU A 104 15.63 -44.43 20.73
N ASN A 105 14.31 -44.62 20.78
CA ASN A 105 13.69 -45.62 21.66
C ASN A 105 13.97 -47.05 21.15
N HIS A 106 14.08 -47.21 19.83
CA HIS A 106 14.38 -48.50 19.20
C HIS A 106 15.87 -48.77 19.00
N CYS A 107 16.65 -47.74 18.65
CA CYS A 107 18.09 -47.89 18.44
C CYS A 107 18.84 -46.59 18.74
N ASN A 108 19.93 -46.63 19.52
CA ASN A 108 20.73 -45.44 19.80
C ASN A 108 21.34 -44.85 18.52
N ASN A 109 21.35 -43.52 18.42
CA ASN A 109 21.90 -42.74 17.31
C ASN A 109 21.24 -43.12 15.96
N ASN A 110 19.90 -43.17 15.95
CA ASN A 110 19.09 -43.59 14.82
C ASN A 110 18.98 -42.52 13.71
N LEU A 111 18.25 -42.81 12.64
CA LEU A 111 18.16 -41.92 11.49
C LEU A 111 17.30 -40.67 11.76
N LEU A 112 16.18 -40.82 12.49
CA LEU A 112 15.26 -39.71 12.74
C LEU A 112 15.91 -38.58 13.55
N SER A 113 16.61 -38.92 14.64
CA SER A 113 17.30 -37.95 15.51
C SER A 113 18.39 -37.19 14.74
N LYS A 114 19.19 -37.90 13.93
CA LYS A 114 20.20 -37.29 13.05
C LYS A 114 19.59 -36.35 12.02
N ALA A 115 18.51 -36.77 11.38
CA ALA A 115 17.84 -35.97 10.35
C ALA A 115 17.18 -34.71 10.95
N VAL A 116 16.49 -34.83 12.08
CA VAL A 116 15.94 -33.68 12.82
C VAL A 116 17.05 -32.73 13.28
N THR A 117 18.14 -33.26 13.85
CA THR A 117 19.31 -32.44 14.27
C THR A 117 19.91 -31.67 13.08
N PHE A 118 20.07 -32.32 11.92
CA PHE A 118 20.55 -31.66 10.71
C PHE A 118 19.58 -30.56 10.24
N PHE A 119 18.27 -30.83 10.25
CA PHE A 119 17.24 -29.86 9.87
C PHE A 119 17.24 -28.64 10.79
N GLU A 120 17.29 -28.83 12.11
CA GLU A 120 17.36 -27.76 13.11
C GLU A 120 18.66 -26.93 13.01
N GLN A 121 19.79 -27.56 12.73
CA GLN A 121 21.10 -26.90 12.71
C GLN A 121 21.51 -26.31 11.36
N THR A 122 20.91 -26.75 10.25
CA THR A 122 21.32 -26.32 8.89
C THR A 122 20.20 -25.70 8.07
N VAL A 123 18.96 -26.19 8.19
CA VAL A 123 17.81 -25.67 7.42
C VAL A 123 17.19 -24.47 8.13
N LEU A 124 16.66 -24.66 9.35
CA LEU A 124 15.98 -23.61 10.10
C LEU A 124 16.80 -22.32 10.33
N PRO A 125 18.15 -22.34 10.41
CA PRO A 125 18.94 -21.11 10.50
C PRO A 125 19.00 -20.30 9.20
N SER A 126 18.76 -20.89 8.02
CA SER A 126 18.93 -20.24 6.71
C SER A 126 17.62 -20.07 5.95
N TRP A 127 17.26 -18.83 5.63
CA TRP A 127 16.06 -18.49 4.84
C TRP A 127 16.00 -19.25 3.50
N ASN A 128 17.13 -19.30 2.78
CA ASN A 128 17.21 -19.96 1.48
C ASN A 128 16.99 -21.47 1.57
N GLU A 129 17.55 -22.10 2.60
CA GLU A 129 17.43 -23.54 2.78
C GLU A 129 16.04 -23.95 3.25
N ILE A 130 15.35 -23.12 4.05
CA ILE A 130 13.92 -23.33 4.35
C ILE A 130 13.09 -23.33 3.06
N ILE A 131 13.30 -22.36 2.15
CA ILE A 131 12.52 -22.31 0.90
C ILE A 131 12.80 -23.53 0.01
N LYS A 132 14.05 -24.00 -0.07
CA LYS A 132 14.39 -25.22 -0.82
C LYS A 132 13.75 -26.47 -0.20
N ALA A 133 13.82 -26.61 1.12
CA ALA A 133 13.23 -27.73 1.86
C ALA A 133 11.69 -27.75 1.72
N LEU A 134 11.05 -26.58 1.79
CA LEU A 134 9.60 -26.45 1.52
C LEU A 134 9.26 -26.82 0.07
N ARG A 135 10.08 -26.41 -0.90
CA ARG A 135 9.91 -26.76 -2.33
C ARG A 135 10.03 -28.26 -2.57
N SER A 136 10.98 -28.97 -1.93
CA SER A 136 11.08 -30.43 -2.08
C SER A 136 9.96 -31.18 -1.33
N SER A 137 9.43 -30.60 -0.24
CA SER A 137 8.33 -31.17 0.53
C SER A 137 6.96 -31.19 -0.17
N GLU A 138 6.80 -30.53 -1.33
CA GLU A 138 5.50 -30.38 -2.00
C GLU A 138 4.82 -31.72 -2.30
N LYS A 139 5.58 -32.78 -2.63
CA LYS A 139 5.06 -34.13 -2.86
C LYS A 139 4.54 -34.83 -1.59
N SER A 140 5.03 -34.43 -0.42
CA SER A 140 4.75 -35.04 0.89
C SER A 140 4.15 -34.02 1.88
N LEU A 141 3.51 -32.97 1.37
CA LEU A 141 3.03 -31.83 2.16
C LEU A 141 2.12 -32.24 3.32
N GLN A 142 1.16 -33.15 3.08
CA GLN A 142 0.24 -33.63 4.11
C GLN A 142 0.98 -34.24 5.32
N GLN A 143 2.09 -34.97 5.08
CA GLN A 143 2.88 -35.58 6.14
C GLN A 143 3.80 -34.57 6.83
N THR A 144 4.38 -33.67 6.03
CA THR A 144 5.18 -32.54 6.52
C THR A 144 4.37 -31.66 7.49
N MET A 145 3.06 -31.50 7.25
CA MET A 145 2.13 -30.85 8.18
C MET A 145 1.78 -31.74 9.39
N GLN A 146 1.48 -33.02 9.21
CA GLN A 146 1.16 -33.94 10.32
C GLN A 146 2.29 -34.10 11.35
N ILE A 147 3.55 -34.01 10.91
CA ILE A 147 4.75 -34.13 11.76
C ILE A 147 5.14 -32.77 12.38
N GLY A 148 4.54 -31.66 11.94
CA GLY A 148 4.84 -30.30 12.41
C GLY A 148 6.11 -29.68 11.79
N LEU A 149 6.70 -30.31 10.76
CA LEU A 149 7.87 -29.76 10.05
C LEU A 149 7.53 -28.47 9.30
N PHE A 150 6.32 -28.39 8.73
CA PHE A 150 5.84 -27.16 8.10
C PHE A 150 5.74 -26.01 9.11
N ASP A 151 5.20 -26.29 10.31
CA ASP A 151 5.09 -25.29 11.37
C ASP A 151 6.47 -24.85 11.90
N ALA A 152 7.43 -25.78 12.04
CA ALA A 152 8.81 -25.44 12.40
C ALA A 152 9.48 -24.52 11.36
N CYS A 153 9.34 -24.82 10.05
CA CYS A 153 9.75 -23.93 8.97
C CYS A 153 9.07 -22.56 9.07
N LEU A 154 7.75 -22.55 9.26
CA LEU A 154 6.93 -21.33 9.32
C LEU A 154 7.35 -20.42 10.48
N GLN A 155 7.54 -20.96 11.69
CA GLN A 155 8.01 -20.20 12.85
C GLN A 155 9.43 -19.65 12.63
N ALA A 156 10.34 -20.44 12.04
CA ALA A 156 11.67 -19.98 11.69
C ALA A 156 11.67 -18.87 10.61
N MET A 157 10.75 -18.92 9.65
CA MET A 157 10.56 -17.86 8.65
C MET A 157 9.97 -16.59 9.26
N ILE A 158 9.00 -16.71 10.17
CA ILE A 158 8.41 -15.58 10.88
C ILE A 158 9.49 -14.86 11.70
N ALA A 159 10.25 -15.60 12.53
CA ALA A 159 11.35 -15.02 13.31
C ALA A 159 12.34 -14.23 12.43
N LYS A 160 12.78 -14.81 11.30
CA LYS A 160 13.67 -14.13 10.34
C LYS A 160 13.04 -12.92 9.68
N ALA A 161 11.76 -12.96 9.34
CA ALA A 161 11.05 -11.85 8.73
C ALA A 161 10.74 -10.72 9.73
N SER A 162 10.61 -11.04 11.02
CA SER A 162 10.56 -10.07 12.11
C SER A 162 11.93 -9.42 12.34
N ASP A 163 13.02 -10.20 12.34
CA ASP A 163 14.40 -9.68 12.47
C ASP A 163 14.82 -8.81 11.26
N ASN A 164 14.46 -9.23 10.05
CA ASN A 164 14.78 -8.55 8.80
C ASN A 164 13.67 -8.72 7.74
N PRO A 165 12.71 -7.80 7.65
CA PRO A 165 11.61 -7.85 6.68
C PRO A 165 12.04 -7.92 5.22
N ARG A 166 13.28 -7.50 4.88
CA ARG A 166 13.84 -7.59 3.51
C ARG A 166 13.95 -9.03 3.01
N HIS A 167 13.82 -10.04 3.88
CA HIS A 167 13.68 -11.42 3.45
C HIS A 167 12.49 -11.66 2.50
N LEU A 168 11.44 -10.83 2.57
CA LEU A 168 10.30 -10.81 1.65
C LEU A 168 10.58 -10.05 0.33
N GLY A 169 11.80 -9.55 0.16
CA GLY A 169 12.22 -8.62 -0.88
C GLY A 169 12.04 -7.16 -0.48
N GLU A 170 12.70 -6.25 -1.20
CA GLU A 170 12.54 -4.79 -1.00
C GLU A 170 11.09 -4.33 -1.23
N PRO A 171 10.59 -3.36 -0.43
CA PRO A 171 9.25 -2.81 -0.58
C PRO A 171 9.13 -2.02 -1.88
N ILE A 172 7.92 -1.97 -2.44
CA ILE A 172 7.66 -1.22 -3.67
C ILE A 172 7.41 0.23 -3.27
N ILE A 173 8.40 1.09 -3.55
CA ILE A 173 8.36 2.50 -3.21
C ILE A 173 7.13 3.16 -3.87
N VAL A 174 6.18 3.60 -3.06
CA VAL A 174 5.16 4.58 -3.45
C VAL A 174 5.85 5.94 -3.38
N SER A 175 6.33 6.42 -4.53
CA SER A 175 7.05 7.69 -4.60
C SER A 175 6.10 8.88 -4.44
N THR A 176 5.88 9.31 -3.20
CA THR A 176 5.61 10.72 -2.90
C THR A 176 6.84 11.57 -3.23
N ASP A 177 6.61 12.82 -3.65
CA ASP A 177 7.50 13.53 -4.57
C ASP A 177 8.82 14.07 -3.96
N LYS A 178 9.81 14.30 -4.85
CA LYS A 178 11.04 15.11 -4.68
C LYS A 178 11.59 15.32 -3.25
N GLY A 179 12.55 14.48 -2.85
CA GLY A 179 13.45 14.76 -1.72
C GLY A 179 14.65 13.81 -1.64
N ASP A 180 15.84 14.37 -1.83
CA ASP A 180 17.19 13.80 -1.55
C ASP A 180 17.51 12.36 -2.00
N ASP A 181 18.31 12.22 -3.07
CA ASP A 181 18.80 10.94 -3.63
C ASP A 181 20.02 10.38 -2.85
N SER A 182 20.22 10.81 -1.59
CA SER A 182 21.44 10.51 -0.81
C SER A 182 21.48 9.10 -0.21
N ASP A 183 20.32 8.53 0.13
CA ASP A 183 20.21 7.22 0.79
C ASP A 183 19.79 6.07 -0.16
N ARG A 184 19.89 6.31 -1.47
CA ARG A 184 19.58 5.30 -2.49
C ARG A 184 20.78 4.38 -2.70
N PRO A 185 20.72 3.08 -2.34
CA PRO A 185 21.87 2.19 -2.52
C PRO A 185 22.22 2.09 -4.00
N ASN A 186 23.44 2.52 -4.33
CA ASN A 186 24.03 2.55 -5.67
C ASN A 186 23.60 1.37 -6.56
N ALA A 187 23.37 1.61 -7.86
CA ALA A 187 22.95 0.58 -8.81
C ALA A 187 23.82 -0.69 -8.78
N LYS A 188 25.13 -0.56 -8.50
CA LYS A 188 26.03 -1.70 -8.23
C LYS A 188 25.60 -2.55 -7.04
N ARG A 189 25.22 -1.96 -5.89
CA ARG A 189 24.70 -2.72 -4.74
C ARG A 189 23.41 -3.45 -5.10
N ARG A 190 22.52 -2.85 -5.90
CA ARG A 190 21.28 -3.50 -6.37
C ARG A 190 21.55 -4.68 -7.31
N LEU A 191 22.57 -4.59 -8.17
CA LEU A 191 22.99 -5.69 -9.05
C LEU A 191 23.57 -6.90 -8.29
N PHE A 192 24.26 -6.69 -7.17
CA PHE A 192 24.83 -7.79 -6.37
C PHE A 192 23.94 -8.28 -5.22
N ALA A 193 22.92 -7.52 -4.81
CA ALA A 193 22.09 -7.86 -3.64
C ALA A 193 20.83 -8.70 -3.95
N LEU A 194 20.39 -8.80 -5.21
CA LEU A 194 19.12 -9.46 -5.58
C LEU A 194 19.24 -10.92 -6.04
N ASP A 195 20.45 -11.42 -6.34
CA ASP A 195 20.64 -12.68 -7.08
C ASP A 195 21.02 -13.88 -6.17
N TRP A 196 21.18 -13.67 -4.86
CA TRP A 196 21.64 -14.69 -3.90
C TRP A 196 20.54 -15.22 -2.97
N GLN A 197 19.32 -14.68 -3.02
CA GLN A 197 18.24 -15.03 -2.10
C GLN A 197 17.12 -15.77 -2.83
N GLU A 198 16.73 -16.92 -2.29
CA GLU A 198 15.56 -17.68 -2.76
C GLU A 198 14.29 -16.88 -2.46
N ASP A 199 13.44 -16.72 -3.48
CA ASP A 199 12.22 -15.92 -3.41
C ASP A 199 11.00 -16.82 -3.11
N LEU A 200 10.09 -16.35 -2.24
CA LEU A 200 8.83 -17.02 -1.93
C LEU A 200 7.96 -17.22 -3.16
N THR A 201 8.15 -16.43 -4.21
CA THR A 201 7.50 -16.63 -5.52
C THR A 201 7.84 -17.98 -6.17
N THR A 202 8.82 -18.73 -5.67
CA THR A 202 9.13 -20.09 -6.13
C THR A 202 8.23 -21.17 -5.52
N LEU A 203 7.53 -20.87 -4.43
CA LEU A 203 6.63 -21.81 -3.75
C LEU A 203 5.26 -21.84 -4.46
N SER A 204 4.59 -22.99 -4.41
CA SER A 204 3.21 -23.10 -4.88
C SER A 204 2.22 -22.42 -3.92
N LEU A 205 1.00 -22.16 -4.40
CA LEU A 205 -0.02 -21.41 -3.66
C LEU A 205 -0.34 -22.06 -2.30
N GLN A 206 -0.33 -23.40 -2.23
CA GLN A 206 -0.62 -24.18 -1.02
C GLN A 206 0.38 -23.93 0.11
N LEU A 207 1.64 -23.65 -0.22
CA LEU A 207 2.69 -23.28 0.74
C LEU A 207 2.67 -21.77 1.00
N TYR A 208 2.50 -20.97 -0.07
CA TYR A 208 2.57 -19.50 0.00
C TYR A 208 1.43 -18.87 0.83
N GLU A 209 0.19 -19.36 0.69
CA GLU A 209 -0.97 -18.80 1.39
C GLU A 209 -0.86 -18.88 2.93
N PRO A 210 -0.58 -20.05 3.55
CA PRO A 210 -0.40 -20.13 5.00
C PRO A 210 0.79 -19.30 5.52
N ILE A 211 1.90 -19.23 4.77
CA ILE A 211 3.08 -18.43 5.14
C ILE A 211 2.69 -16.95 5.25
N ILE A 212 2.12 -16.37 4.20
CA ILE A 212 1.73 -14.96 4.18
C ILE A 212 0.59 -14.66 5.16
N TYR A 213 -0.38 -15.58 5.30
CA TYR A 213 -1.46 -15.45 6.27
C TYR A 213 -0.93 -15.35 7.70
N THR A 214 0.06 -16.18 8.06
CA THR A 214 0.63 -16.19 9.41
C THR A 214 1.54 -14.98 9.63
N MET A 215 2.35 -14.59 8.63
CA MET A 215 3.16 -13.37 8.70
C MET A 215 2.31 -12.10 8.96
N LYS A 216 1.08 -12.05 8.43
CA LYS A 216 0.11 -10.97 8.68
C LYS A 216 -0.42 -10.94 10.13
N GLN A 217 -0.37 -12.05 10.86
CA GLN A 217 -0.74 -12.10 12.29
C GLN A 217 0.42 -11.68 13.21
N HIS A 218 1.67 -11.89 12.79
CA HIS A 218 2.89 -11.63 13.57
C HIS A 218 3.50 -10.23 13.32
N GLU A 219 2.66 -9.23 13.07
CA GLU A 219 3.02 -7.80 12.92
C GLU A 219 4.14 -7.47 11.90
N ILE A 220 4.46 -8.38 10.97
CA ILE A 220 5.47 -8.12 9.94
C ILE A 220 5.01 -6.94 9.06
N PRO A 221 5.87 -5.94 8.75
CA PRO A 221 5.42 -4.69 8.16
C PRO A 221 4.65 -4.89 6.83
N PRO A 222 3.44 -4.31 6.70
CA PRO A 222 2.51 -4.66 5.62
C PRO A 222 3.00 -4.24 4.23
N THR A 223 3.95 -3.31 4.14
CA THR A 223 4.61 -2.89 2.88
C THR A 223 5.44 -4.03 2.26
N TYR A 224 6.14 -4.81 3.08
CA TYR A 224 6.94 -5.96 2.64
C TYR A 224 6.04 -7.14 2.24
N ILE A 225 4.99 -7.40 3.02
CA ILE A 225 3.96 -8.40 2.70
C ILE A 225 3.31 -8.07 1.34
N SER A 226 2.89 -6.82 1.15
CA SER A 226 2.24 -6.38 -0.10
C SER A 226 3.18 -6.45 -1.30
N ALA A 227 4.46 -6.08 -1.11
CA ALA A 227 5.48 -6.23 -2.14
C ALA A 227 5.72 -7.70 -2.53
N SER A 228 5.76 -8.63 -1.56
CA SER A 228 5.85 -10.07 -1.82
C SER A 228 4.64 -10.58 -2.61
N ILE A 229 3.42 -10.22 -2.18
CA ILE A 229 2.18 -10.60 -2.87
C ILE A 229 2.16 -10.10 -4.32
N TYR A 230 2.57 -8.85 -4.56
CA TYR A 230 2.65 -8.32 -5.92
C TYR A 230 3.72 -9.04 -6.75
N ARG A 231 4.91 -9.35 -6.19
CA ARG A 231 5.93 -10.16 -6.89
C ARG A 231 5.39 -11.55 -7.26
N TYR A 232 4.61 -12.17 -6.37
CA TYR A 232 3.94 -13.45 -6.63
C TYR A 232 2.93 -13.33 -7.77
N ALA A 233 2.04 -12.33 -7.72
CA ALA A 233 1.10 -12.03 -8.80
C ALA A 233 1.81 -11.81 -10.14
N LYS A 234 2.87 -11.00 -10.16
CA LYS A 234 3.65 -10.71 -11.36
C LYS A 234 4.23 -11.99 -11.98
N LYS A 235 4.80 -12.88 -11.16
CA LYS A 235 5.36 -14.15 -11.64
C LYS A 235 4.29 -15.08 -12.19
N TRP A 236 3.26 -15.41 -11.40
CA TRP A 236 2.30 -16.47 -11.71
C TRP A 236 1.14 -16.04 -12.62
N ILE A 237 0.86 -14.73 -12.72
CA ILE A 237 -0.29 -14.18 -13.44
C ILE A 237 0.16 -13.33 -14.65
N PHE A 238 1.04 -12.35 -14.44
CA PHE A 238 1.22 -11.27 -15.45
C PHE A 238 1.97 -11.71 -16.71
N HIS A 239 2.79 -12.77 -16.65
CA HIS A 239 3.52 -13.32 -17.82
C HIS A 239 2.63 -13.88 -18.94
N CYS A 240 1.30 -13.79 -18.82
CA CYS A 240 0.34 -14.38 -19.72
C CYS A 240 -0.40 -13.38 -20.64
N ASN A 241 -0.18 -12.07 -20.50
CA ASN A 241 -0.79 -11.06 -21.38
C ASN A 241 0.01 -10.79 -22.68
N ASN A 242 1.18 -11.40 -22.86
CA ASN A 242 2.02 -11.22 -24.05
C ASN A 242 1.57 -12.09 -25.24
N GLY A 243 0.34 -11.86 -25.72
CA GLY A 243 -0.05 -12.14 -27.11
C GLY A 243 -0.36 -13.59 -27.51
N ARG A 244 -1.61 -13.77 -27.99
CA ARG A 244 -2.05 -14.81 -28.96
C ARG A 244 -2.02 -16.30 -28.57
N GLU A 245 -1.50 -16.72 -27.42
CA GLU A 245 -1.72 -18.10 -26.96
C GLU A 245 -3.08 -18.26 -26.25
N THR A 246 -3.92 -19.16 -26.77
CA THR A 246 -5.20 -19.52 -26.17
C THR A 246 -4.98 -20.23 -24.83
N MET A 247 -5.10 -19.47 -23.73
CA MET A 247 -4.92 -19.99 -22.37
C MET A 247 -5.82 -21.18 -22.10
N SER A 248 -5.24 -22.31 -21.67
CA SER A 248 -6.00 -23.51 -21.31
C SER A 248 -6.96 -23.21 -20.14
N ILE A 249 -8.13 -23.85 -20.15
CA ILE A 249 -9.17 -23.65 -19.11
C ILE A 249 -8.60 -23.93 -17.72
N TYR A 250 -7.79 -24.97 -17.58
CA TYR A 250 -7.11 -25.32 -16.32
C TYR A 250 -6.15 -24.23 -15.85
N LYS A 251 -5.32 -23.66 -16.74
CA LYS A 251 -4.37 -22.59 -16.36
C LYS A 251 -5.11 -21.30 -16.01
N ARG A 252 -6.17 -20.93 -16.76
CA ARG A 252 -7.05 -19.80 -16.40
C ARG A 252 -7.71 -20.00 -15.04
N LYS A 253 -8.24 -21.20 -14.74
CA LYS A 253 -8.85 -21.53 -13.43
C LYS A 253 -7.83 -21.48 -12.29
N SER A 254 -6.62 -21.98 -12.51
CA SER A 254 -5.52 -21.90 -11.53
C SER A 254 -5.15 -20.44 -11.24
N GLN A 255 -4.96 -19.62 -12.28
CA GLN A 255 -4.66 -18.19 -12.11
C GLN A 255 -5.81 -17.40 -11.45
N ARG A 256 -7.08 -17.76 -11.72
CA ARG A 256 -8.25 -17.22 -11.00
C ARG A 256 -8.15 -17.50 -9.50
N ASN A 257 -7.83 -18.75 -9.11
CA ASN A 257 -7.65 -19.11 -7.71
C ASN A 257 -6.49 -18.32 -7.06
N VAL A 258 -5.36 -18.16 -7.78
CA VAL A 258 -4.24 -17.35 -7.30
C VAL A 258 -4.68 -15.90 -7.04
N ILE A 259 -5.28 -15.18 -8.01
CA ILE A 259 -5.64 -13.76 -7.80
C ILE A 259 -6.66 -13.57 -6.68
N GLU A 260 -7.62 -14.50 -6.53
CA GLU A 260 -8.62 -14.48 -5.45
C GLU A 260 -8.00 -14.73 -4.07
N THR A 261 -7.02 -15.63 -3.97
CA THR A 261 -6.29 -15.87 -2.72
C THR A 261 -5.37 -14.69 -2.37
N LEU A 262 -4.63 -14.15 -3.34
CA LEU A 262 -3.76 -12.98 -3.10
C LEU A 262 -4.54 -11.75 -2.63
N GLU A 263 -5.77 -11.54 -3.13
CA GLU A 263 -6.64 -10.45 -2.67
C GLU A 263 -6.99 -10.57 -1.18
N LYS A 264 -7.37 -11.77 -0.71
CA LYS A 264 -7.66 -12.03 0.73
C LYS A 264 -6.43 -11.81 1.62
N LEU A 265 -5.26 -12.15 1.10
CA LEU A 265 -3.99 -11.99 1.80
C LEU A 265 -3.57 -10.51 1.92
N LEU A 266 -3.78 -9.70 0.86
CA LEU A 266 -3.40 -8.28 0.84
C LEU A 266 -3.90 -7.54 2.09
N PRO A 267 -3.05 -6.77 2.79
CA PRO A 267 -3.49 -5.90 3.87
C PRO A 267 -4.42 -4.78 3.35
N HIS A 268 -5.11 -4.10 4.28
CA HIS A 268 -6.14 -3.09 3.96
C HIS A 268 -5.67 -1.63 4.13
N GLY A 269 -4.37 -1.43 4.40
CA GLY A 269 -3.76 -0.11 4.56
C GLY A 269 -3.66 0.67 3.25
N ARG A 270 -3.64 2.00 3.37
CA ARG A 270 -3.34 2.93 2.27
C ARG A 270 -1.84 2.86 1.92
N GLU A 271 -1.47 3.19 0.69
CA GLU A 271 -0.07 3.38 0.24
C GLU A 271 0.86 2.17 0.40
N LEU A 272 0.30 0.95 0.51
CA LEU A 272 1.10 -0.28 0.59
C LEU A 272 1.63 -0.76 -0.78
N LEU A 273 0.97 -0.33 -1.86
CA LEU A 273 1.33 -0.56 -3.26
C LEU A 273 0.97 0.69 -4.07
N PRO A 274 1.76 1.07 -5.09
CA PRO A 274 1.37 2.13 -6.03
C PRO A 274 0.00 1.83 -6.67
N CYS A 275 -0.83 2.86 -6.86
CA CYS A 275 -2.18 2.71 -7.37
C CYS A 275 -2.22 2.00 -8.75
N THR A 276 -1.25 2.33 -9.61
CA THR A 276 -0.98 1.65 -10.90
C THR A 276 -0.99 0.12 -10.80
N LEU A 277 -0.36 -0.43 -9.75
CA LEU A 277 -0.22 -1.88 -9.57
C LEU A 277 -1.51 -2.54 -9.08
N LEU A 278 -2.32 -1.82 -8.29
CA LEU A 278 -3.64 -2.29 -7.90
C LEU A 278 -4.59 -2.33 -9.11
N PHE A 279 -4.53 -1.33 -10.01
CA PHE A 279 -5.27 -1.36 -11.28
C PHE A 279 -4.80 -2.52 -12.19
N GLU A 280 -3.49 -2.81 -12.27
CA GLU A 280 -2.99 -3.99 -12.98
C GLU A 280 -3.56 -5.31 -12.40
N MET A 281 -3.59 -5.45 -11.07
CA MET A 281 -4.18 -6.62 -10.40
C MET A 281 -5.70 -6.71 -10.60
N LEU A 282 -6.43 -5.59 -10.56
CA LEU A 282 -7.86 -5.54 -10.83
C LEU A 282 -8.17 -5.93 -12.28
N ARG A 283 -7.42 -5.44 -13.27
CA ARG A 283 -7.55 -5.91 -14.67
C ARG A 283 -7.34 -7.41 -14.77
N CYS A 284 -6.32 -7.96 -14.09
CA CYS A 284 -6.12 -9.41 -14.06
C CYS A 284 -7.31 -10.15 -13.43
N ALA A 285 -7.89 -9.62 -12.34
CA ALA A 285 -9.08 -10.18 -11.72
C ALA A 285 -10.32 -10.13 -12.64
N ILE A 286 -10.50 -9.06 -13.42
CA ILE A 286 -11.56 -8.94 -14.43
C ILE A 286 -11.34 -9.94 -15.57
N ASN A 287 -10.14 -9.96 -16.18
CA ASN A 287 -9.81 -10.81 -17.33
C ASN A 287 -9.84 -12.32 -17.02
N LEU A 288 -9.51 -12.70 -15.78
CA LEU A 288 -9.61 -14.08 -15.31
C LEU A 288 -11.02 -14.46 -14.85
N GLU A 289 -11.96 -13.50 -14.84
CA GLU A 289 -13.31 -13.58 -14.28
C GLU A 289 -13.34 -14.02 -12.80
N ALA A 290 -12.49 -13.43 -11.97
CA ALA A 290 -12.51 -13.62 -10.53
C ALA A 290 -13.85 -13.23 -9.91
N SER A 291 -14.13 -13.77 -8.73
CA SER A 291 -15.33 -13.51 -7.93
C SER A 291 -15.57 -12.01 -7.69
N SER A 292 -16.84 -11.63 -7.58
CA SER A 292 -17.25 -10.25 -7.30
C SER A 292 -16.69 -9.72 -5.96
N VAL A 293 -16.51 -10.60 -4.98
CA VAL A 293 -15.88 -10.28 -3.68
C VAL A 293 -14.42 -9.85 -3.89
N SER A 294 -13.64 -10.61 -4.66
CA SER A 294 -12.23 -10.29 -4.93
C SER A 294 -12.10 -8.98 -5.74
N ARG A 295 -12.91 -8.80 -6.81
CA ARG A 295 -12.91 -7.53 -7.56
C ARG A 295 -13.23 -6.33 -6.67
N LYS A 296 -14.28 -6.44 -5.84
CA LYS A 296 -14.65 -5.41 -4.85
C LYS A 296 -13.54 -5.15 -3.83
N GLY A 297 -12.77 -6.17 -3.44
CA GLY A 297 -11.61 -6.02 -2.57
C GLY A 297 -10.50 -5.16 -3.19
N PHE A 298 -10.23 -5.32 -4.48
CA PHE A 298 -9.32 -4.43 -5.23
C PHE A 298 -9.91 -3.02 -5.39
N GLU A 299 -11.18 -2.90 -5.80
CA GLU A 299 -11.88 -1.61 -5.92
C GLU A 299 -11.83 -0.81 -4.60
N ILE A 300 -11.98 -1.47 -3.45
CA ILE A 300 -11.87 -0.84 -2.13
C ILE A 300 -10.46 -0.30 -1.88
N ARG A 301 -9.42 -1.06 -2.21
CA ARG A 301 -8.02 -0.63 -2.00
C ARG A 301 -7.61 0.49 -2.95
N ILE A 302 -8.04 0.43 -4.21
CA ILE A 302 -7.86 1.51 -5.19
C ILE A 302 -8.58 2.78 -4.72
N GLY A 303 -9.84 2.65 -4.31
CA GLY A 303 -10.65 3.78 -3.84
C GLY A 303 -10.04 4.52 -2.65
N LYS A 304 -9.25 3.88 -1.78
CA LYS A 304 -8.55 4.56 -0.67
C LYS A 304 -7.39 5.46 -1.10
N GLN A 305 -6.89 5.34 -2.33
CA GLN A 305 -5.70 6.06 -2.83
C GLN A 305 -5.87 6.48 -4.30
N LEU A 306 -7.11 6.79 -4.69
CA LEU A 306 -7.45 7.18 -6.07
C LEU A 306 -6.83 8.52 -6.46
N ASP A 307 -6.57 9.39 -5.48
CA ASP A 307 -5.81 10.65 -5.59
C ASP A 307 -4.38 10.47 -6.10
N GLN A 308 -3.84 9.24 -6.09
CA GLN A 308 -2.51 8.90 -6.60
C GLN A 308 -2.54 8.17 -7.95
N ALA A 309 -3.73 7.92 -8.50
CA ALA A 309 -3.89 7.25 -9.78
C ALA A 309 -3.58 8.21 -10.95
N LYS A 310 -3.21 7.64 -12.09
CA LYS A 310 -2.98 8.36 -13.35
C LYS A 310 -4.07 7.98 -14.34
N VAL A 311 -4.33 8.84 -15.33
CA VAL A 311 -5.33 8.59 -16.39
C VAL A 311 -5.15 7.21 -17.03
N LYS A 312 -3.90 6.82 -17.27
CA LYS A 312 -3.52 5.51 -17.83
C LYS A 312 -3.97 4.32 -16.99
N ASP A 313 -4.16 4.48 -15.68
CA ASP A 313 -4.59 3.41 -14.79
C ASP A 313 -6.10 3.13 -14.94
N LEU A 314 -6.90 4.15 -15.28
CA LEU A 314 -8.32 3.99 -15.57
C LEU A 314 -8.55 3.42 -16.99
N LEU A 315 -7.71 3.79 -17.96
CA LEU A 315 -7.72 3.23 -19.33
C LEU A 315 -7.42 1.71 -19.39
N ILE A 316 -6.97 1.13 -18.28
CA ILE A 316 -6.60 -0.30 -18.16
C ILE A 316 -7.82 -1.22 -17.91
N LEU A 317 -9.03 -0.65 -17.79
CA LEU A 317 -10.31 -1.35 -17.53
C LEU A 317 -11.21 -1.79 -18.73
N PRO A 318 -10.77 -2.01 -20.00
CA PRO A 318 -11.67 -2.53 -21.03
C PRO A 318 -12.19 -3.95 -20.73
N GLN A 319 -13.50 -4.16 -20.85
CA GLN A 319 -14.08 -5.49 -21.00
C GLN A 319 -14.23 -5.82 -22.50
N GLY A 320 -13.76 -6.99 -22.94
CA GLY A 320 -14.05 -7.50 -24.28
C GLY A 320 -13.02 -8.47 -24.86
N TYR A 321 -13.51 -9.53 -25.53
CA TYR A 321 -12.73 -10.36 -26.47
C TYR A 321 -12.94 -9.93 -27.94
N ALA A 322 -13.90 -9.02 -28.18
CA ALA A 322 -14.21 -8.44 -29.47
C ALA A 322 -13.83 -6.95 -29.49
N LYS A 323 -13.85 -6.32 -30.67
CA LYS A 323 -13.29 -4.98 -30.94
C LYS A 323 -14.03 -3.79 -30.27
N GLU A 324 -15.02 -4.03 -29.43
CA GLU A 324 -15.73 -2.96 -28.71
C GLU A 324 -14.99 -2.67 -27.39
N VAL A 325 -14.39 -1.48 -27.27
CA VAL A 325 -13.71 -1.04 -26.05
C VAL A 325 -14.76 -0.58 -25.02
N GLN A 326 -15.40 -1.56 -24.36
CA GLN A 326 -16.37 -1.25 -23.31
C GLN A 326 -15.63 -0.95 -22.00
N TYR A 327 -15.56 0.34 -21.64
CA TYR A 327 -15.06 0.79 -20.33
C TYR A 327 -16.01 0.33 -19.22
N ASP A 328 -15.47 -0.23 -18.13
CA ASP A 328 -16.27 -0.63 -16.95
C ASP A 328 -16.66 0.59 -16.09
N ILE A 329 -17.65 1.35 -16.59
CA ILE A 329 -18.20 2.57 -15.94
C ILE A 329 -18.72 2.25 -14.54
N GLU A 330 -19.31 1.07 -14.33
CA GLU A 330 -19.78 0.65 -13.02
C GLU A 330 -18.62 0.42 -12.03
N CYS A 331 -17.50 -0.14 -12.49
CA CYS A 331 -16.28 -0.27 -11.69
C CYS A 331 -15.73 1.11 -11.28
N ILE A 332 -15.62 2.04 -12.23
CA ILE A 332 -15.19 3.42 -11.95
C ILE A 332 -16.13 4.08 -10.92
N ARG A 333 -17.45 3.94 -11.08
CA ARG A 333 -18.44 4.47 -10.14
C ARG A 333 -18.32 3.84 -8.75
N ARG A 334 -18.05 2.53 -8.64
CA ARG A 334 -17.80 1.84 -7.36
C ARG A 334 -16.51 2.34 -6.69
N ILE A 335 -15.42 2.48 -7.44
CA ILE A 335 -14.13 2.99 -6.95
C ILE A 335 -14.27 4.43 -6.43
N LEU A 336 -14.89 5.32 -7.20
CA LEU A 336 -15.17 6.70 -6.76
C LEU A 336 -16.04 6.71 -5.51
N LYS A 337 -17.12 5.92 -5.45
CA LYS A 337 -17.96 5.81 -4.26
C LYS A 337 -17.15 5.40 -3.02
N VAL A 338 -16.19 4.48 -3.15
CA VAL A 338 -15.28 4.14 -2.06
C VAL A 338 -14.42 5.35 -1.67
N PHE A 339 -13.80 6.04 -2.63
CA PHE A 339 -12.96 7.22 -2.38
C PHE A 339 -13.71 8.28 -1.55
N TYR A 340 -14.85 8.78 -2.04
CA TYR A 340 -15.65 9.79 -1.33
C TYR A 340 -16.23 9.29 0.02
N SER A 341 -16.32 7.98 0.24
CA SER A 341 -16.80 7.41 1.53
C SER A 341 -15.69 7.15 2.56
N ASN A 342 -14.41 7.18 2.17
CA ASN A 342 -13.26 6.86 3.03
C ASN A 342 -12.20 7.98 3.02
N TYR A 343 -12.57 9.18 2.57
CA TYR A 343 -11.66 10.32 2.49
C TYR A 343 -11.64 11.09 3.81
N ASP A 344 -10.74 10.70 4.70
CA ASP A 344 -10.66 11.21 6.08
C ASP A 344 -9.74 12.45 6.23
N SER A 345 -9.05 12.89 5.17
CA SER A 345 -8.15 14.04 5.23
C SER A 345 -8.88 15.38 5.19
N SER A 346 -8.45 16.31 6.03
CA SER A 346 -9.00 17.67 6.16
C SER A 346 -8.69 18.61 4.98
N ASP A 347 -7.79 18.22 4.08
CA ASP A 347 -7.42 18.99 2.90
C ASP A 347 -8.24 18.56 1.67
N ALA A 348 -8.66 19.54 0.86
CA ALA A 348 -9.44 19.32 -0.35
C ALA A 348 -8.59 18.88 -1.56
N SER A 349 -7.26 18.85 -1.43
CA SER A 349 -6.31 18.50 -2.50
C SER A 349 -6.64 17.18 -3.19
N GLY A 350 -6.91 16.08 -2.47
CA GLY A 350 -7.27 14.80 -3.08
C GLY A 350 -8.60 14.82 -3.84
N PHE A 351 -9.60 15.58 -3.39
CA PHE A 351 -10.84 15.79 -4.17
C PHE A 351 -10.58 16.56 -5.46
N ILE A 352 -9.67 17.54 -5.43
CA ILE A 352 -9.25 18.29 -6.62
C ILE A 352 -8.51 17.36 -7.59
N SER A 353 -7.55 16.57 -7.11
CA SER A 353 -6.79 15.63 -7.94
C SER A 353 -7.65 14.51 -8.54
N VAL A 354 -8.65 13.99 -7.83
CA VAL A 354 -9.60 13.01 -8.40
C VAL A 354 -10.54 13.66 -9.40
N ALA A 355 -10.99 14.91 -9.19
CA ALA A 355 -11.77 15.63 -10.20
C ALA A 355 -10.94 15.89 -11.47
N GLU A 356 -9.68 16.31 -11.34
CA GLU A 356 -8.72 16.46 -12.45
C GLU A 356 -8.53 15.14 -13.21
N LEU A 357 -8.25 14.05 -12.49
CA LEU A 357 -8.09 12.72 -13.05
C LEU A 357 -9.31 12.27 -13.87
N MET A 358 -10.52 12.56 -13.38
CA MET A 358 -11.76 12.23 -14.09
C MET A 358 -12.00 13.12 -15.33
N GLU A 359 -11.69 14.42 -15.26
CA GLU A 359 -11.75 15.33 -16.41
C GLU A 359 -10.73 14.97 -17.51
N GLU A 360 -9.51 14.58 -17.13
CA GLU A 360 -8.49 14.12 -18.07
C GLU A 360 -8.84 12.74 -18.66
N PHE A 361 -9.34 11.81 -17.84
CA PHE A 361 -9.82 10.52 -18.32
C PHE A 361 -11.00 10.66 -19.30
N LEU A 362 -11.97 11.53 -19.02
CA LEU A 362 -13.08 11.81 -19.94
C LEU A 362 -12.57 12.37 -21.27
N ALA A 363 -11.57 13.25 -21.26
CA ALA A 363 -10.99 13.83 -22.48
C ALA A 363 -10.17 12.82 -23.31
N GLU A 364 -9.47 11.88 -22.67
CA GLU A 364 -8.78 10.80 -23.37
C GLU A 364 -9.78 9.81 -23.98
N VAL A 365 -10.81 9.41 -23.22
CA VAL A 365 -11.87 8.50 -23.68
C VAL A 365 -12.72 9.13 -24.79
N ALA A 366 -12.91 10.45 -24.78
CA ALA A 366 -13.56 11.20 -25.87
C ALA A 366 -12.87 11.03 -27.23
N CYS A 367 -11.59 10.63 -27.26
CA CYS A 367 -10.85 10.38 -28.50
C CYS A 367 -11.16 9.02 -29.14
N ASP A 368 -11.81 8.10 -28.42
CA ASP A 368 -12.18 6.78 -28.93
C ASP A 368 -13.40 6.87 -29.86
N MET A 369 -13.24 6.46 -31.12
CA MET A 369 -14.27 6.48 -32.16
C MET A 369 -15.39 5.47 -31.94
N ASP A 370 -15.13 4.42 -31.15
CA ASP A 370 -16.06 3.34 -30.85
C ASP A 370 -16.87 3.61 -29.55
N LEU A 371 -16.72 4.80 -28.94
CA LEU A 371 -17.39 5.17 -27.70
C LEU A 371 -18.85 5.61 -27.91
N MET A 372 -19.77 4.75 -27.45
CA MET A 372 -21.20 5.01 -27.43
C MET A 372 -21.60 6.26 -26.62
N ILE A 373 -22.60 6.99 -27.11
CA ILE A 373 -23.10 8.25 -26.53
C ILE A 373 -23.50 8.08 -25.05
N ASP A 374 -24.26 7.03 -24.72
CA ASP A 374 -24.71 6.77 -23.35
C ASP A 374 -23.54 6.51 -22.39
N SER A 375 -22.47 5.88 -22.88
CA SER A 375 -21.22 5.68 -22.13
C SER A 375 -20.49 7.00 -21.89
N PHE A 376 -20.39 7.87 -22.91
CA PHE A 376 -19.82 9.20 -22.76
C PHE A 376 -20.60 10.06 -21.76
N ILE A 377 -21.94 10.11 -21.88
CA ILE A 377 -22.81 10.86 -20.96
C ILE A 377 -22.65 10.33 -19.52
N SER A 378 -22.66 9.00 -19.33
CA SER A 378 -22.47 8.39 -18.01
C SER A 378 -21.12 8.76 -17.38
N LEU A 379 -20.04 8.83 -18.17
CA LEU A 379 -18.73 9.26 -17.70
C LEU A 379 -18.66 10.77 -17.42
N ALA A 380 -19.33 11.59 -18.23
CA ALA A 380 -19.42 13.03 -18.02
C ALA A 380 -20.19 13.37 -16.75
N GLU A 381 -21.32 12.71 -16.48
CA GLU A 381 -22.08 12.82 -15.23
C GLU A 381 -21.25 12.40 -14.01
N ILE A 382 -20.46 11.33 -14.12
CA ILE A 382 -19.52 10.91 -13.06
C ILE A 382 -18.43 11.97 -12.82
N SER A 383 -17.89 12.56 -13.88
CA SER A 383 -16.85 13.60 -13.78
C SER A 383 -17.42 14.89 -13.17
N MET A 384 -18.64 15.30 -13.55
CA MET A 384 -19.38 16.36 -12.87
C MET A 384 -19.56 16.06 -11.39
N ALA A 385 -19.99 14.84 -11.04
CA ALA A 385 -20.22 14.42 -9.66
C ALA A 385 -18.92 14.44 -8.84
N ALA A 386 -17.78 14.04 -9.44
CA ALA A 386 -16.47 14.11 -8.80
C ALA A 386 -16.02 15.57 -8.51
N ALA A 387 -16.38 16.51 -9.38
CA ALA A 387 -16.11 17.93 -9.20
C ALA A 387 -17.08 18.65 -8.23
N LEU A 388 -18.14 17.99 -7.74
CA LEU A 388 -19.06 18.59 -6.75
C LEU A 388 -18.32 18.91 -5.44
N GLY A 389 -18.62 20.08 -4.86
CA GLY A 389 -17.92 20.59 -3.67
C GLY A 389 -16.54 21.21 -3.96
N THR A 390 -15.90 20.90 -5.10
CA THR A 390 -14.68 21.60 -5.51
C THR A 390 -15.00 23.01 -6.05
N LYS A 391 -14.04 23.93 -5.92
CA LYS A 391 -14.08 25.27 -6.54
C LYS A 391 -13.56 25.26 -8.00
N ARG A 392 -13.49 24.09 -8.64
CA ARG A 392 -13.01 23.97 -10.03
C ARG A 392 -14.04 24.46 -11.03
N ASN A 393 -13.52 24.90 -12.18
CA ASN A 393 -14.31 25.20 -13.36
C ASN A 393 -14.59 23.91 -14.15
N SER A 394 -15.69 23.87 -14.90
CA SER A 394 -16.10 22.71 -15.73
C SER A 394 -15.41 22.65 -17.10
N ASP A 395 -14.27 23.33 -17.25
CA ASP A 395 -13.57 23.52 -18.51
C ASP A 395 -13.00 22.20 -19.05
N GLY A 396 -12.57 21.28 -18.16
CA GLY A 396 -12.11 19.95 -18.53
C GLY A 396 -13.21 19.09 -19.17
N ILE A 397 -14.44 19.20 -18.65
CA ILE A 397 -15.63 18.52 -19.19
C ILE A 397 -16.04 19.15 -20.53
N TYR A 398 -16.04 20.49 -20.63
CA TYR A 398 -16.28 21.17 -21.90
C TYR A 398 -15.28 20.74 -22.98
N ARG A 399 -13.98 20.70 -22.65
CA ARG A 399 -12.92 20.22 -23.55
C ARG A 399 -13.18 18.79 -24.02
N ALA A 400 -13.61 17.89 -23.13
CA ALA A 400 -13.92 16.52 -23.50
C ALA A 400 -15.14 16.41 -24.43
N ILE A 401 -16.19 17.22 -24.21
CA ILE A 401 -17.35 17.30 -25.11
C ILE A 401 -16.93 17.78 -26.51
N ASP A 402 -16.07 18.79 -26.58
CA ASP A 402 -15.59 19.34 -27.86
C ASP A 402 -14.72 18.34 -28.64
N ILE A 403 -13.84 17.61 -27.95
CA ILE A 403 -13.09 16.47 -28.51
C ILE A 403 -14.04 15.37 -28.99
N TYR A 404 -15.07 15.02 -28.19
CA TYR A 404 -16.04 14.00 -28.56
C TYR A 404 -16.78 14.38 -29.84
N PHE A 405 -17.25 15.63 -29.97
CA PHE A 405 -17.89 16.14 -31.19
C PHE A 405 -16.94 16.25 -32.40
N GLU A 406 -15.64 16.44 -32.18
CA GLU A 406 -14.64 16.35 -33.26
C GLU A 406 -14.55 14.95 -33.85
N LYS A 407 -14.48 13.94 -32.98
CA LYS A 407 -14.33 12.53 -33.40
C LYS A 407 -15.65 11.96 -33.91
N HIS A 408 -16.76 12.35 -33.30
CA HIS A 408 -18.11 11.86 -33.59
C HIS A 408 -18.89 12.85 -34.45
N ALA A 409 -18.29 13.30 -35.56
CA ALA A 409 -18.89 14.26 -36.48
C ALA A 409 -20.21 13.78 -37.14
N TYR A 410 -20.56 12.50 -36.99
CA TYR A 410 -21.79 11.87 -37.46
C TYR A 410 -23.00 12.06 -36.52
N LEU A 411 -22.81 12.62 -35.32
CA LEU A 411 -23.89 12.84 -34.34
C LEU A 411 -24.92 13.85 -34.82
N THR A 412 -26.20 13.54 -34.57
CA THR A 412 -27.32 14.45 -34.82
C THR A 412 -27.36 15.59 -33.79
N GLU A 413 -27.99 16.70 -34.14
CA GLU A 413 -28.18 17.84 -33.23
C GLU A 413 -28.88 17.46 -31.92
N LYS A 414 -29.77 16.45 -31.94
CA LYS A 414 -30.44 15.95 -30.73
C LYS A 414 -29.49 15.21 -29.79
N GLU A 415 -28.59 14.39 -30.35
CA GLU A 415 -27.59 13.65 -29.58
C GLU A 415 -26.54 14.60 -29.00
N LYS A 416 -26.08 15.58 -29.78
CA LYS A 416 -25.25 16.68 -29.27
C LYS A 416 -25.95 17.47 -28.17
N GLU A 417 -27.24 17.80 -28.31
CA GLU A 417 -28.05 18.42 -27.24
C GLU A 417 -28.16 17.53 -25.99
N GLN A 418 -28.14 16.20 -26.12
CA GLN A 418 -28.11 15.29 -24.97
C GLN A 418 -26.75 15.34 -24.27
N VAL A 419 -25.65 15.25 -25.03
CA VAL A 419 -24.28 15.33 -24.49
C VAL A 419 -24.03 16.65 -23.76
N CYS A 420 -24.46 17.78 -24.32
CA CYS A 420 -24.30 19.10 -23.67
C CYS A 420 -25.08 19.28 -22.36
N LYS A 421 -25.99 18.36 -21.97
CA LYS A 421 -26.66 18.43 -20.64
C LYS A 421 -25.74 18.02 -19.50
N ALA A 422 -24.68 17.27 -19.78
CA ALA A 422 -23.65 16.88 -18.81
C ALA A 422 -22.57 17.97 -18.62
N LEU A 423 -22.92 19.24 -18.84
CA LEU A 423 -22.05 20.40 -18.63
C LEU A 423 -22.75 21.46 -17.76
N ASP A 424 -22.15 21.81 -16.62
CA ASP A 424 -22.60 22.95 -15.82
C ASP A 424 -22.02 24.25 -16.38
N PHE A 425 -22.75 24.84 -17.33
CA PHE A 425 -22.39 26.13 -17.93
C PHE A 425 -22.17 27.26 -16.91
N ARG A 426 -22.63 27.16 -15.66
CA ARG A 426 -22.39 28.22 -14.64
C ARG A 426 -20.96 28.23 -14.13
N LYS A 427 -20.27 27.10 -14.23
CA LYS A 427 -18.90 26.87 -13.73
C LYS A 427 -17.84 26.95 -14.82
N MET A 428 -18.13 27.43 -16.03
CA MET A 428 -17.09 27.61 -17.05
C MET A 428 -16.27 28.88 -16.78
N SER A 429 -15.01 28.87 -17.21
CA SER A 429 -14.14 30.06 -17.28
C SER A 429 -14.52 31.01 -18.41
N PRO A 430 -14.14 32.31 -18.33
CA PRO A 430 -14.32 33.25 -19.44
C PRO A 430 -13.61 32.77 -20.73
N GLU A 431 -12.45 32.14 -20.61
CA GLU A 431 -11.72 31.55 -21.75
C GLU A 431 -12.52 30.41 -22.40
N ALA A 432 -13.11 29.52 -21.59
CA ALA A 432 -13.94 28.43 -22.10
C ALA A 432 -15.25 28.95 -22.72
N PHE A 433 -15.86 30.01 -22.18
CA PHE A 433 -17.01 30.67 -22.81
C PHE A 433 -16.64 31.31 -24.15
N GLU A 434 -15.49 31.99 -24.26
CA GLU A 434 -15.07 32.60 -25.54
C GLU A 434 -14.85 31.52 -26.61
N HIS A 435 -14.21 30.41 -26.25
CA HIS A 435 -14.03 29.28 -27.15
C HIS A 435 -15.38 28.66 -27.55
N ALA A 436 -16.26 28.38 -26.58
CA ALA A 436 -17.58 27.79 -26.83
C ALA A 436 -18.50 28.70 -27.68
N ALA A 437 -18.42 30.03 -27.51
CA ALA A 437 -19.18 30.99 -28.31
C ALA A 437 -18.76 31.01 -29.80
N LYS A 438 -17.53 30.60 -30.10
CA LYS A 438 -16.97 30.51 -31.47
C LYS A 438 -17.02 29.10 -32.06
N ASN A 439 -17.51 28.12 -31.32
CA ASN A 439 -17.43 26.71 -31.70
C ASN A 439 -18.64 26.26 -32.56
N GLU A 440 -18.41 26.15 -33.87
CA GLU A 440 -19.41 25.70 -34.84
C GLU A 440 -19.90 24.25 -34.63
N ARG A 441 -19.20 23.43 -33.83
CA ARG A 441 -19.59 22.04 -33.55
C ARG A 441 -20.74 21.93 -32.55
N LEU A 442 -20.94 22.95 -31.70
CA LEU A 442 -21.94 22.94 -30.63
C LEU A 442 -23.36 23.21 -31.16
N PRO A 443 -24.40 22.60 -30.58
CA PRO A 443 -25.79 22.96 -30.88
C PRO A 443 -26.07 24.43 -30.56
N VAL A 444 -26.85 25.09 -31.42
CA VAL A 444 -27.25 26.51 -31.25
C VAL A 444 -27.81 26.78 -29.84
N ARG A 445 -28.57 25.83 -29.28
CA ARG A 445 -29.13 25.91 -27.93
C ARG A 445 -28.06 26.00 -26.84
N ALA A 446 -26.96 25.25 -26.96
CA ALA A 446 -25.84 25.30 -26.03
C ALA A 446 -25.07 26.62 -26.18
N VAL A 447 -24.85 27.10 -27.41
CA VAL A 447 -24.21 28.40 -27.67
C VAL A 447 -25.02 29.56 -27.06
N VAL A 448 -26.35 29.55 -27.15
CA VAL A 448 -27.21 30.54 -26.49
C VAL A 448 -27.09 30.49 -24.96
N GLN A 449 -26.98 29.29 -24.37
CA GLN A 449 -26.76 29.13 -22.93
C GLN A 449 -25.39 29.65 -22.48
N VAL A 450 -24.34 29.34 -23.25
CA VAL A 450 -22.97 29.88 -23.09
C VAL A 450 -22.97 31.41 -23.08
N LEU A 451 -23.56 32.04 -24.10
CA LEU A 451 -23.61 33.50 -24.22
C LEU A 451 -24.41 34.14 -23.08
N PHE A 452 -25.52 33.55 -22.67
CA PHE A 452 -26.31 34.03 -21.54
C PHE A 452 -25.55 33.95 -20.20
N MET A 453 -24.86 32.83 -19.94
CA MET A 453 -24.07 32.67 -18.71
C MET A 453 -22.84 33.58 -18.68
N ALA A 454 -22.16 33.76 -19.81
CA ALA A 454 -21.06 34.72 -19.94
C ALA A 454 -21.53 36.15 -19.64
N GLN A 455 -22.67 36.59 -20.21
CA GLN A 455 -23.27 37.89 -19.88
C GLN A 455 -23.62 38.03 -18.40
N LEU A 456 -24.16 36.98 -17.78
CA LEU A 456 -24.50 36.98 -16.35
C LEU A 456 -23.24 37.15 -15.48
N GLN A 457 -22.19 36.35 -15.73
CA GLN A 457 -20.92 36.46 -15.00
C GLN A 457 -20.27 37.85 -15.17
N MET A 458 -20.25 38.41 -16.39
CA MET A 458 -19.76 39.78 -16.62
C MET A 458 -20.55 40.82 -15.81
N ARG A 459 -21.87 40.63 -15.65
CA ARG A 459 -22.71 41.53 -14.86
C ARG A 459 -22.46 41.40 -13.36
N GLU A 460 -22.20 40.19 -12.88
CA GLU A 460 -21.84 39.92 -11.48
C GLU A 460 -20.44 40.44 -11.11
N THR A 461 -19.46 40.34 -12.02
CA THR A 461 -18.13 40.92 -11.79
C THR A 461 -18.18 42.45 -11.80
N LEU A 462 -18.88 43.06 -12.75
CA LEU A 462 -19.10 44.51 -12.78
C LEU A 462 -19.85 45.04 -11.55
N ALA A 463 -20.87 44.30 -11.07
CA ALA A 463 -21.58 44.65 -9.84
C ALA A 463 -20.67 44.54 -8.60
N ARG A 464 -19.78 43.54 -8.54
CA ARG A 464 -18.77 43.44 -7.48
C ARG A 464 -17.77 44.58 -7.54
N THR A 465 -17.21 44.91 -8.70
CA THR A 465 -16.26 46.03 -8.82
C THR A 465 -16.90 47.35 -8.42
N ALA A 466 -18.12 47.64 -8.89
CA ALA A 466 -18.85 48.85 -8.51
C ALA A 466 -19.15 48.94 -7.00
N TYR A 467 -19.40 47.79 -6.33
CA TYR A 467 -19.59 47.76 -4.88
C TYR A 467 -18.30 48.03 -4.09
N TYR A 468 -17.14 47.59 -4.60
CA TYR A 468 -15.86 47.94 -3.98
C TYR A 468 -15.49 49.42 -4.24
N ASP A 469 -15.76 49.93 -5.43
CA ASP A 469 -15.52 51.33 -5.84
C ASP A 469 -16.32 52.32 -4.97
N ASP A 470 -17.63 52.08 -4.82
CA ASP A 470 -18.53 52.85 -3.94
C ASP A 470 -18.20 52.72 -2.44
N LYS A 471 -17.42 51.69 -2.05
CA LYS A 471 -16.90 51.56 -0.67
C LYS A 471 -15.63 52.36 -0.46
N SER A 472 -14.67 52.32 -1.40
CA SER A 472 -13.48 53.19 -1.35
C SER A 472 -13.85 54.67 -1.41
N GLU A 473 -14.78 55.06 -2.28
CA GLU A 473 -15.27 56.44 -2.36
C GLU A 473 -15.95 56.95 -1.08
N LYS A 474 -16.45 56.06 -0.22
CA LYS A 474 -17.05 56.42 1.09
C LYS A 474 -15.99 56.51 2.18
N GLU A 475 -15.05 55.57 2.19
CA GLU A 475 -13.91 55.58 3.13
C GLU A 475 -13.02 56.82 2.91
N GLU A 476 -12.77 57.24 1.66
CA GLU A 476 -12.05 58.49 1.37
C GLU A 476 -12.81 59.74 1.83
N LYS A 477 -14.14 59.79 1.66
CA LYS A 477 -14.96 60.95 2.09
C LYS A 477 -15.04 61.06 3.61
N GLU A 478 -15.14 59.94 4.33
CA GLU A 478 -15.09 59.93 5.80
C GLU A 478 -13.70 60.30 6.35
N GLU A 479 -12.61 59.91 5.70
CA GLU A 479 -11.27 60.35 6.08
C GLU A 479 -11.05 61.86 5.86
N ASP A 480 -11.56 62.44 4.76
CA ASP A 480 -11.35 63.86 4.45
C ASP A 480 -12.25 64.78 5.30
N GLU A 481 -13.49 64.37 5.62
CA GLU A 481 -14.30 65.03 6.64
C GLU A 481 -13.66 64.95 8.03
N GLY A 482 -13.12 63.78 8.41
CA GLY A 482 -12.38 63.59 9.66
C GLY A 482 -11.12 64.47 9.75
N ARG A 483 -10.41 64.65 8.62
CA ARG A 483 -9.24 65.53 8.51
C ARG A 483 -9.64 67.01 8.68
N MET A 484 -10.72 67.45 8.06
CA MET A 484 -11.24 68.82 8.23
C MET A 484 -11.68 69.13 9.67
N GLU A 485 -12.34 68.20 10.36
CA GLU A 485 -12.71 68.40 11.77
C GLU A 485 -11.47 68.39 12.70
N MET A 486 -10.46 67.57 12.40
CA MET A 486 -9.21 67.56 13.15
C MET A 486 -8.42 68.89 12.99
N GLU A 487 -8.46 69.52 11.81
CA GLU A 487 -7.89 70.84 11.56
C GLU A 487 -8.63 71.94 12.35
N LYS A 488 -9.98 71.92 12.35
CA LYS A 488 -10.80 72.83 13.19
C LYS A 488 -10.51 72.66 14.68
N MET A 489 -10.32 71.42 15.15
CA MET A 489 -9.95 71.15 16.54
C MET A 489 -8.52 71.63 16.85
N SER A 490 -7.57 71.48 15.93
CA SER A 490 -6.20 72.01 16.04
C SER A 490 -6.17 73.53 16.19
N ILE A 491 -7.02 74.26 15.46
CA ILE A 491 -7.17 75.72 15.61
C ILE A 491 -7.70 76.07 17.01
N LYS A 492 -8.77 75.42 17.46
CA LYS A 492 -9.34 75.63 18.82
C LYS A 492 -8.34 75.30 19.93
N VAL A 493 -7.50 74.27 19.77
CA VAL A 493 -6.44 73.94 20.73
C VAL A 493 -5.38 75.04 20.77
N LYS A 494 -4.97 75.62 19.63
CA LYS A 494 -4.02 76.74 19.59
C LYS A 494 -4.56 78.01 20.27
N GLU A 495 -5.87 78.26 20.17
CA GLU A 495 -6.57 79.32 20.93
C GLU A 495 -6.57 79.01 22.43
N LEU A 496 -7.03 77.83 22.85
CA LEU A 496 -7.04 77.42 24.26
C LEU A 496 -5.63 77.41 24.90
N GLU A 497 -4.59 77.08 24.14
CA GLU A 497 -3.21 77.22 24.58
C GLU A 497 -2.79 78.68 24.77
N LYS A 498 -3.29 79.61 23.94
CA LYS A 498 -3.02 81.05 24.07
C LYS A 498 -3.70 81.57 25.35
N ASP A 499 -4.95 81.21 25.57
CA ASP A 499 -5.69 81.54 26.79
C ASP A 499 -5.01 80.95 28.04
N CYS A 500 -4.51 79.71 27.95
CA CYS A 500 -3.73 79.10 29.03
C CYS A 500 -2.37 79.80 29.26
N ARG A 501 -1.74 80.36 28.22
CA ARG A 501 -0.51 81.17 28.37
C ARG A 501 -0.81 82.52 29.03
N GLU A 502 -1.91 83.16 28.67
CA GLU A 502 -2.39 84.42 29.26
C GLU A 502 -2.78 84.25 30.74
N MET A 503 -3.64 83.27 31.05
CA MET A 503 -3.99 82.90 32.43
C MET A 503 -2.76 82.50 33.27
N LYS A 504 -1.76 81.83 32.67
CA LYS A 504 -0.51 81.49 33.36
C LYS A 504 0.35 82.73 33.64
N GLN A 505 0.34 83.74 32.75
CA GLN A 505 0.97 85.03 33.00
C GLN A 505 0.27 85.79 34.13
N GLU A 506 -1.07 85.81 34.18
CA GLU A 506 -1.83 86.38 35.30
C GLU A 506 -1.51 85.69 36.63
N ILE A 507 -1.46 84.36 36.66
CA ILE A 507 -1.09 83.58 37.86
C ILE A 507 0.35 83.90 38.31
N THR A 508 1.31 84.09 37.39
CA THR A 508 2.66 84.55 37.77
C THR A 508 2.70 85.99 38.26
N ASN A 509 1.83 86.88 37.77
CA ASN A 509 1.75 88.26 38.20
C ASN A 509 1.03 88.42 39.55
N GLY A 510 0.09 87.52 39.86
CA GLY A 510 -0.67 87.52 41.12
C GLY A 510 0.05 86.94 42.35
N CYS A 511 1.22 86.31 42.18
CA CYS A 511 1.81 85.46 43.22
C CYS A 511 3.22 85.86 43.69
N ILE A 512 3.39 87.13 44.12
CA ILE A 512 4.56 87.57 44.91
C ILE A 512 4.17 87.73 46.40
N ARG A 513 4.16 86.62 47.13
CA ARG A 513 4.62 86.55 48.55
C ARG A 513 4.74 85.08 49.01
N GLN A 514 5.80 84.82 49.78
CA GLN A 514 6.11 83.58 50.50
C GLN A 514 6.51 82.33 49.66
N ARG A 515 7.81 82.26 49.34
CA ARG A 515 8.60 81.01 49.42
C ARG A 515 8.75 80.64 50.92
N VAL A 516 8.96 79.38 51.32
CA VAL A 516 10.25 78.64 51.23
C VAL A 516 10.07 77.15 51.57
N ASN A 517 10.63 76.26 50.73
CA ASN A 517 11.07 74.86 50.97
C ASN A 517 10.07 73.82 51.54
N LYS A 518 10.14 72.51 51.24
CA LYS A 518 10.96 71.69 50.31
C LYS A 518 10.27 70.32 50.17
N GLY A 519 10.53 69.58 49.07
CA GLY A 519 10.40 68.11 49.06
C GLY A 519 9.18 67.54 48.31
N LYS A 520 9.41 67.03 47.10
CA LYS A 520 8.46 66.32 46.24
C LYS A 520 8.03 64.97 46.85
N VAL A 521 6.78 64.55 46.64
CA VAL A 521 6.39 63.31 45.90
C VAL A 521 5.07 63.59 45.17
N SER A 522 4.85 62.97 44.00
CA SER A 522 3.72 63.23 43.11
C SER A 522 2.46 62.38 43.41
N LEU A 523 1.29 63.04 43.41
CA LEU A 523 -0.06 62.43 43.44
C LEU A 523 -0.28 61.34 42.37
N TRP A 524 0.47 61.41 41.26
CA TRP A 524 0.51 60.37 40.21
C TRP A 524 0.96 58.98 40.69
N SER A 525 1.54 58.88 41.89
CA SER A 525 1.98 57.60 42.49
C SER A 525 0.89 56.92 43.31
N GLU A 526 -0.09 57.68 43.81
CA GLU A 526 -1.23 57.18 44.58
C GLU A 526 -2.28 56.55 43.65
N MET A 527 -2.54 57.22 42.52
CA MET A 527 -3.60 56.86 41.58
C MET A 527 -3.29 55.57 40.77
N LYS A 528 -2.01 55.33 40.45
CA LYS A 528 -1.56 54.09 39.77
C LYS A 528 -1.65 52.84 40.63
N ARG A 529 -1.79 52.97 41.96
CA ARG A 529 -1.84 51.84 42.91
C ARG A 529 -3.23 51.21 43.07
N LYS A 530 -4.29 51.79 42.46
CA LYS A 530 -5.68 51.31 42.57
C LYS A 530 -6.29 50.69 41.30
N PHE A 531 -5.68 50.88 40.13
CA PHE A 531 -6.19 50.33 38.86
C PHE A 531 -5.20 49.39 38.12
N GLY A 532 -4.13 48.98 38.78
CA GLY A 532 -3.53 47.67 38.53
C GLY A 532 -2.73 47.43 37.24
N CYS A 533 -2.52 48.40 36.35
CA CYS A 533 -1.61 48.23 35.20
C CYS A 533 -0.90 49.52 34.73
N MET A 534 0.38 49.64 35.09
CA MET A 534 1.46 50.20 34.26
C MET A 534 2.69 49.32 34.51
N THR A 535 3.62 49.09 33.57
CA THR A 535 4.06 49.93 32.43
C THR A 535 4.24 49.14 31.12
N SER A 536 4.09 49.81 29.99
CA SER A 536 4.73 49.45 28.71
C SER A 536 5.97 50.32 28.46
N MET A 537 6.74 49.97 27.41
CA MET A 537 8.01 50.55 26.94
C MET A 537 9.24 50.31 27.85
N GLY A 538 10.37 49.84 27.32
CA GLY A 538 10.64 49.40 25.93
C GLY A 538 12.07 48.86 25.77
N ASP A 539 12.25 48.00 24.77
CA ASP A 539 13.47 47.50 24.11
C ASP A 539 14.83 47.55 24.84
N PHE A 540 15.46 46.37 25.01
CA PHE A 540 16.69 45.95 24.30
C PHE A 540 17.22 44.60 24.86
N HIS A 541 18.08 43.93 24.07
CA HIS A 541 18.54 42.53 24.24
C HIS A 541 19.27 42.19 25.56
N CYS A 542 19.04 40.95 26.05
CA CYS A 542 19.98 39.92 26.63
C CYS A 542 21.25 40.30 27.44
N PRO A 543 21.82 39.37 28.26
CA PRO A 543 21.24 38.18 28.92
C PRO A 543 21.73 37.98 30.40
N ALA A 544 21.32 36.83 30.98
CA ALA A 544 22.11 35.98 31.89
C ALA A 544 22.15 36.20 33.45
N LYS A 545 21.72 35.10 34.10
CA LYS A 545 22.46 34.32 35.15
C LYS A 545 22.29 34.63 36.66
N LYS A 546 22.07 33.50 37.37
CA LYS A 546 22.46 33.10 38.75
C LYS A 546 21.53 33.53 39.91
N LYS A 547 20.90 32.53 40.57
CA LYS A 547 21.21 31.98 41.94
C LYS A 547 20.58 32.84 43.06
N LYS A 548 20.22 32.40 44.28
CA LYS A 548 20.25 31.14 45.09
C LYS A 548 19.15 31.35 46.19
N GLU A 549 18.55 30.40 46.93
CA GLU A 549 18.48 28.93 46.93
C GLU A 549 17.26 28.49 47.80
N HIS A 550 17.09 27.19 48.11
CA HIS A 550 16.17 26.70 49.15
C HIS A 550 16.76 26.84 50.58
N PRO A 551 15.97 26.56 51.63
CA PRO A 551 15.99 25.19 52.19
C PRO A 551 14.61 24.58 52.52
N LYS A 552 14.63 23.29 52.88
CA LYS A 552 13.50 22.39 53.17
C LYS A 552 13.12 22.40 54.67
N CYS A 553 11.88 21.98 54.96
CA CYS A 553 11.45 20.89 55.87
C CYS A 553 9.98 21.12 56.24
N GLY A 554 9.04 20.22 55.95
CA GLY A 554 8.67 19.06 56.79
C GLY A 554 7.35 19.37 57.53
N ILE A 555 6.50 18.46 58.02
CA ILE A 555 6.48 16.98 58.11
C ILE A 555 5.02 16.58 58.52
N HIS A 556 4.49 15.43 58.04
CA HIS A 556 3.32 14.66 58.59
C HIS A 556 1.90 15.32 58.66
N HIS A 557 0.77 14.59 58.77
CA HIS A 557 0.49 13.14 58.87
C HIS A 557 -0.95 12.77 58.39
N ASN A 558 -1.12 11.54 57.90
CA ASN A 558 -2.26 10.59 58.03
C ASN A 558 -3.70 11.00 57.60
N SER A 559 -4.56 10.05 57.17
CA SER A 559 -4.47 8.57 57.20
C SER A 559 -4.69 7.93 55.83
#